data_AF-A0A921SYS9-F1
#
_entry.id   AF-A0A921SYS9-F1
#
_cell.length_a   1.000
_cell.length_b   1.000
_cell.length_c   1.000
_cell.angle_alpha   90.00
_cell.angle_beta   90.00
_cell.angle_gamma   90.00
#
_symmetry.space_group_name_H-M   'P 1'
#
loop_
_entity.id
_entity.type
_entity.pdbx_description
1 polymer ?
#
loop_
_entity_poly.entity_id
_entity_poly.type
_entity_poly.pdbx_seq_one_letter_code
_entity_poly.pdbx_strand_id
1 'polypeptide(L)'
;MNNKFIYTPGPTIVRENVRFELAKNTTNPDIDIKFYDFYKNTCKKISSILNTQNDIYILSGEGILGLEAACASLTQPNDKVLVIDNGIFG
;
A
#
# COMPACT_ATOMS: atom_id res chain seq x y z
N MET A 1 9.51 -23.16 19.42
CA MET A 1 8.28 -22.74 18.69
C MET A 1 8.36 -23.33 17.30
N ASN A 2 7.33 -24.04 16.83
CA ASN A 2 7.35 -24.61 15.48
C ASN A 2 7.39 -23.48 14.45
N ASN A 3 8.40 -23.48 13.58
CA ASN A 3 8.45 -22.60 12.42
C ASN A 3 7.28 -22.95 11.50
N LYS A 4 6.21 -22.14 11.55
CA LYS A 4 5.10 -22.24 10.61
C LYS A 4 5.54 -21.55 9.33
N PHE A 5 5.69 -22.29 8.25
CA PHE A 5 5.92 -21.73 6.91
C PHE A 5 4.57 -21.49 6.22
N ILE A 6 4.43 -20.35 5.55
CA ILE A 6 3.23 -19.99 4.77
C ILE A 6 3.67 -19.84 3.32
N TYR A 7 3.18 -20.75 2.47
CA TYR A 7 3.44 -20.78 1.02
C TYR A 7 2.16 -20.51 0.21
N THR A 8 1.18 -19.82 0.81
CA THR A 8 -0.03 -19.40 0.13
C THR A 8 0.28 -18.22 -0.82
N PRO A 9 -0.57 -17.95 -1.82
CA PRO A 9 -0.45 -16.76 -2.67
C PRO A 9 -0.64 -15.44 -1.90
N GLY A 10 -1.14 -15.50 -0.67
CA GLY A 10 -1.27 -14.37 0.24
C GLY A 10 -2.18 -14.69 1.43
N PRO A 11 -2.02 -14.00 2.57
CA PRO A 11 -0.82 -13.24 2.95
C PRO A 11 0.39 -14.18 3.21
N THR A 12 1.61 -13.69 3.04
CA THR A 12 2.85 -14.44 3.30
C THR A 12 3.54 -13.99 4.59
N ILE A 13 4.52 -14.75 5.06
CA ILE A 13 5.33 -14.36 6.23
C ILE A 13 6.16 -13.11 5.91
N VAL A 14 6.12 -12.14 6.82
CA VAL A 14 7.00 -10.96 6.79
C VAL A 14 8.33 -11.25 7.49
N ARG A 15 9.40 -10.57 7.08
CA ARG A 15 10.71 -10.66 7.74
C ARG A 15 10.62 -10.22 9.20
N GLU A 16 11.43 -10.84 10.07
CA GLU A 16 11.35 -10.62 11.51
C GLU A 16 11.61 -9.16 11.90
N ASN A 17 12.51 -8.46 11.19
CA ASN A 17 12.75 -7.03 11.42
C ASN A 17 11.49 -6.18 11.19
N VAL A 18 10.64 -6.52 10.23
CA VAL A 18 9.35 -5.82 9.99
C VAL A 18 8.41 -6.03 11.17
N ARG A 19 8.38 -7.24 11.74
CA ARG A 19 7.55 -7.56 12.92
C ARG A 19 8.00 -6.78 14.14
N PHE A 20 9.31 -6.66 14.35
CA PHE A 20 9.86 -5.86 15.44
C PHE A 20 9.55 -4.37 15.29
N GLU A 21 9.59 -3.82 14.09
CA GLU A 21 9.18 -2.42 13.84
C GLU A 21 7.69 -2.21 14.15
N LEU A 22 6.82 -3.13 13.74
CA LEU A 22 5.39 -3.06 14.02
C LEU A 22 5.05 -3.10 15.52
N ALA A 23 5.88 -3.76 16.32
CA ALA A 23 5.70 -3.88 17.77
C ALA A 23 6.13 -2.63 18.56
N LYS A 24 6.74 -1.63 17.91
CA LYS A 24 7.15 -0.38 18.57
C LYS A 24 5.93 0.47 18.89
N ASN A 25 5.99 1.19 20.01
CA ASN A 25 4.98 2.18 20.35
C ASN A 25 4.94 3.29 19.31
N THR A 26 3.74 3.60 18.81
CA THR A 26 3.48 4.70 17.90
C THR A 26 2.70 5.81 18.60
N THR A 27 2.79 7.01 18.05
CA THR A 27 2.05 8.22 18.48
C THR A 27 0.87 8.47 17.53
N ASN A 28 0.10 9.52 17.78
CA ASN A 28 -0.88 9.99 16.81
C ASN A 28 -0.15 10.64 15.61
N PRO A 29 -0.28 10.10 14.38
CA PRO A 29 0.43 10.59 13.21
C PRO A 29 0.04 12.01 12.79
N ASP A 30 -1.16 12.48 13.16
CA ASP A 30 -1.66 13.81 12.77
C ASP A 30 -0.93 14.95 13.49
N ILE A 31 -0.31 14.65 14.64
CA ILE A 31 0.36 15.65 15.49
C ILE A 31 1.87 15.41 15.63
N ASP A 32 2.36 14.22 15.28
CA ASP A 32 3.78 13.90 15.39
C ASP A 32 4.56 14.41 14.18
N ILE A 33 5.35 15.47 14.38
CA ILE A 33 6.17 16.05 13.32
C ILE A 33 7.24 15.08 12.79
N LYS A 34 7.67 14.09 13.58
CA LYS A 34 8.60 13.06 13.10
C LYS A 34 7.90 12.09 12.14
N PHE A 35 6.60 11.87 12.33
CA PHE A 35 5.82 11.05 11.42
C PHE A 35 5.71 11.71 10.04
N TYR A 36 5.58 13.04 9.97
CA TYR A 36 5.58 13.76 8.69
C TYR A 36 6.82 13.43 7.84
N ASP A 37 8.02 13.57 8.41
CA ASP A 37 9.27 13.27 7.70
C ASP A 37 9.40 11.77 7.38
N PHE A 38 8.97 10.91 8.30
CA PHE A 38 8.94 9.47 8.10
C PHE A 38 8.06 9.07 6.92
N TYR A 39 6.84 9.60 6.85
CA TYR A 39 5.88 9.34 5.78
C TYR A 39 6.41 9.83 4.43
N LYS A 40 6.89 11.08 4.38
CA LYS A 40 7.48 11.68 3.17
C LYS A 40 8.64 10.84 2.62
N ASN A 41 9.55 10.40 3.50
CA ASN A 41 10.68 9.56 3.10
C ASN A 41 10.23 8.15 2.68
N THR A 42 9.17 7.63 3.28
CA THR A 42 8.57 6.34 2.87
C THR A 42 7.97 6.44 1.47
N CYS A 43 7.22 7.50 1.16
CA CYS A 43 6.72 7.75 -0.20
C CYS A 43 7.85 7.84 -1.24
N LYS A 44 8.97 8.51 -0.92
CA LYS A 44 10.15 8.55 -1.79
C LYS A 44 10.75 7.17 -2.06
N LYS A 45 10.80 6.29 -1.04
CA LYS A 45 11.28 4.92 -1.21
C LYS A 45 10.35 4.12 -2.14
N ILE A 46 9.03 4.26 -1.98
CA ILE A 46 8.05 3.62 -2.88
C ILE A 46 8.20 4.15 -4.32
N SER A 47 8.37 5.46 -4.50
CA SER A 47 8.61 6.08 -5.81
C SER A 47 9.83 5.47 -6.52
N SER A 48 10.92 5.22 -5.78
CA SER A 48 12.10 4.52 -6.30
C SER A 48 11.82 3.06 -6.67
N ILE A 49 10.97 2.33 -5.92
CA ILE A 49 10.58 0.95 -6.25
C ILE A 49 9.74 0.91 -7.52
N LEU A 50 8.85 1.89 -7.68
CA LEU A 50 7.96 2.02 -8.84
C LEU A 50 8.62 2.67 -10.06
N ASN A 51 9.88 3.12 -9.95
CA ASN A 51 10.62 3.84 -10.98
C ASN A 51 9.88 5.05 -11.55
N THR A 52 9.31 5.88 -10.67
CA THR A 52 8.59 7.10 -11.09
C THR A 52 9.22 8.36 -10.50
N GLN A 53 8.97 9.50 -11.14
CA GLN A 53 9.29 10.83 -10.61
C GLN A 53 8.04 11.55 -10.08
N ASN A 54 6.85 10.95 -10.26
CA ASN A 54 5.60 11.51 -9.77
C ASN A 54 5.48 11.39 -8.25
N ASP A 55 4.64 12.24 -7.67
CA ASP A 55 4.29 12.16 -6.26
C ASP A 55 3.62 10.83 -5.93
N ILE A 56 4.00 10.25 -4.78
CA ILE A 56 3.43 9.02 -4.24
C ILE A 56 2.73 9.31 -2.93
N TYR A 57 1.53 8.74 -2.80
CA TYR A 57 0.75 8.74 -1.57
C TYR A 57 0.41 7.31 -1.19
N ILE A 58 0.63 6.97 0.08
CA ILE A 58 0.27 5.67 0.64
C ILE A 58 -1.11 5.82 1.29
N LEU A 59 -2.09 5.11 0.73
CA LEU A 59 -3.44 5.06 1.29
C LEU A 59 -3.50 4.03 2.41
N SER A 60 -4.23 4.35 3.49
CA SER A 60 -4.39 3.46 4.63
C SER A 60 -5.44 2.38 4.35
N GLY A 61 -5.07 1.37 3.55
CA GLY A 61 -5.92 0.22 3.27
C GLY A 61 -5.20 -0.87 2.49
N GLU A 62 -5.93 -1.93 2.18
CA GLU A 62 -5.44 -3.02 1.34
C GLU A 62 -5.41 -2.63 -0.15
N GLY A 63 -4.92 -3.53 -1.01
CA GLY A 63 -4.80 -3.27 -2.45
C GLY A 63 -6.10 -2.84 -3.12
N ILE A 64 -7.25 -3.32 -2.64
CA ILE A 64 -8.58 -2.95 -3.16
C ILE A 64 -8.89 -1.46 -3.03
N LEU A 65 -8.41 -0.80 -1.96
CA LEU A 65 -8.60 0.65 -1.77
C LEU A 65 -7.94 1.44 -2.90
N GLY A 66 -6.78 1.00 -3.38
CA GLY A 66 -6.10 1.63 -4.51
C GLY A 66 -6.91 1.51 -5.80
N LEU A 67 -7.53 0.35 -6.04
CA LEU A 67 -8.40 0.12 -7.20
C LEU A 67 -9.66 0.97 -7.14
N GLU A 68 -10.35 0.98 -6.00
CA GLU A 68 -11.57 1.78 -5.80
C GLU A 68 -11.27 3.29 -5.92
N ALA A 69 -10.17 3.76 -5.33
CA ALA A 69 -9.76 5.16 -5.42
C ALA A 69 -9.47 5.58 -6.88
N ALA A 70 -8.83 4.71 -7.66
CA ALA A 70 -8.58 4.97 -9.08
C ALA A 70 -9.88 5.05 -9.87
N CYS A 71 -10.78 4.06 -9.71
CA CYS A 71 -12.08 4.05 -10.40
C CYS A 71 -12.92 5.29 -10.04
N ALA A 72 -13.05 5.59 -8.75
CA ALA A 72 -13.86 6.71 -8.27
C ALA A 72 -13.30 8.08 -8.70
N SER A 73 -11.98 8.20 -8.88
CA SER A 73 -11.31 9.47 -9.19
C SER A 73 -11.14 9.71 -10.69
N LEU A 74 -11.10 8.65 -11.50
CA LEU A 74 -10.82 8.73 -12.95
C LEU A 74 -12.05 8.53 -13.84
N THR A 75 -13.23 8.23 -13.26
CA THR A 75 -14.45 7.98 -14.03
C THR A 75 -15.61 8.86 -13.57
N GLN A 76 -16.49 9.19 -14.51
CA GLN A 76 -17.73 9.93 -14.30
C GLN A 76 -18.89 9.26 -15.04
N PRO A 77 -20.15 9.59 -14.70
CA PRO A 77 -21.29 9.12 -15.47
C PRO A 77 -21.13 9.42 -16.97
N ASN A 78 -21.34 8.38 -17.79
CA ASN A 78 -21.20 8.37 -19.26
C ASN A 78 -19.78 8.22 -19.82
N ASP A 79 -18.74 8.07 -18.98
CA ASP A 79 -17.42 7.70 -19.48
C ASP A 79 -17.42 6.28 -20.06
N LYS A 80 -16.66 6.11 -21.15
CA LYS A 80 -16.42 4.79 -21.74
C LYS A 80 -15.13 4.22 -21.18
N VAL A 81 -15.25 3.11 -20.46
CA VAL A 81 -14.11 2.39 -19.86
C VAL A 81 -13.94 1.06 -20.57
N LEU A 82 -12.70 0.73 -20.97
CA LEU A 82 -12.34 -0.59 -21.46
C LEU A 82 -11.77 -1.41 -20.30
N VAL A 83 -12.43 -2.51 -19.96
CA VAL A 83 -11.96 -3.48 -18.96
C VAL A 83 -11.49 -4.73 -19.70
N ILE A 84 -10.26 -5.15 -19.43
CA ILE A 84 -9.69 -6.38 -20.00
C ILE A 84 -9.78 -7.47 -18.93
N ASP A 85 -10.82 -8.29 -19.01
CA ASP A 85 -11.08 -9.37 -18.07
C ASP A 85 -10.53 -10.71 -18.60
N ASN A 86 -9.64 -11.33 -17.82
CA ASN A 86 -9.15 -12.69 -18.04
C ASN A 86 -9.07 -13.52 -16.73
N GLY A 87 -9.78 -13.12 -15.67
CA GLY A 87 -9.74 -13.79 -14.37
C GLY A 87 -10.46 -13.02 -13.25
N ILE A 88 -10.41 -13.52 -12.02
CA ILE A 88 -11.22 -12.99 -10.90
C ILE A 88 -10.92 -11.53 -10.50
N PHE A 89 -9.80 -10.96 -10.96
CA PHE A 89 -9.41 -9.58 -10.71
C PHE A 89 -9.58 -8.67 -11.94
N GLY A 90 -10.07 -9.23 -13.05
CA GLY A 90 -10.35 -8.54 -14.30
C GLY A 90 -11.73 -7.90 -14.33
#